data_AF-A0A402BPG0-F1
#
_entry.id   AF-A0A402BPG0-F1
#
_cell.length_a   1.000
_cell.length_b   1.000
_cell.length_c   1.000
_cell.angle_alpha   90.00
_cell.angle_beta   90.00
_cell.angle_gamma   90.00
#
_symmetry.space_group_name_H-M   'P 1'
#
loop_
_entity.id
_entity.type
_entity.pdbx_description
1 polymer ?
#
loop_
_entity_poly.entity_id
_entity_poly.type
_entity_poly.pdbx_seq_one_letter_code
_entity_poly.pdbx_strand_id
1 'polypeptide(L)'
;MDTSQQQQARRPKGTMNSLATNFFHLRNPITMAWWSAAYPGFGHISMGNYISGFLLFFWEMTVNTQGKVNLAILYSFTGRFDMAKEIVNNRWLLLYVLVYIFAIWDSYRLALQFNQLAILADRNEETIQPVSVSFVEINALDQRSPWCAVAWTILAPGLGHIYTHRIPTGFFIIIWWMVIAYFSFLFQSVQYSALGLFEEAKVIVDPEWLMFLPSIYGYAIYDVYVNTVEFNRIFEKEQASFFKSNYQSSNFKMPTEVESAMYITASFDHSIKIELAISELEQKGITSANICAIPMNSPQKHMKMFDTIHRADGMSLFDLPTVFGTIAMLFGVMWGFMWTWGPIIWGLLGLFGGGAIGFAFKYLYYRLYAQKQPKAGKVTEVVLIVACQKNDAEMVEQVLAGHLAFSIGRKE
;
A
#
# COMPACT_ATOMS: atom_id res chain seq x y z
N MET A 1 30.52 -5.19 -30.51
CA MET A 1 30.84 -6.47 -29.86
C MET A 1 30.35 -6.36 -28.43
N ASP A 2 29.33 -7.16 -28.14
CA ASP A 2 28.68 -7.46 -26.85
C ASP A 2 28.21 -6.31 -25.96
N THR A 3 27.11 -5.68 -26.37
CA THR A 3 26.05 -5.34 -25.40
C THR A 3 25.52 -6.64 -24.83
N SER A 4 25.93 -6.97 -23.61
CA SER A 4 25.28 -7.97 -22.76
C SER A 4 23.80 -7.64 -22.70
N GLN A 5 23.01 -8.31 -23.54
CA GLN A 5 21.57 -8.43 -23.34
C GLN A 5 21.42 -9.10 -21.98
N GLN A 6 21.21 -8.31 -20.92
CA GLN A 6 20.70 -8.83 -19.65
C GLN A 6 19.50 -9.67 -20.01
N GLN A 7 19.65 -10.99 -19.89
CA GLN A 7 18.66 -11.96 -20.32
C GLN A 7 17.42 -11.69 -19.50
N GLN A 8 16.44 -11.02 -20.12
CA GLN A 8 15.28 -10.50 -19.42
C GLN A 8 14.58 -11.67 -18.76
N ALA A 9 14.42 -11.60 -17.44
CA ALA A 9 13.82 -12.65 -16.65
C ALA A 9 12.51 -13.10 -17.28
N ARG A 10 12.30 -14.41 -17.41
CA ARG A 10 11.07 -14.96 -18.02
C ARG A 10 9.81 -14.46 -17.31
N ARG A 11 9.91 -14.17 -16.01
CA ARG A 11 8.84 -13.69 -15.12
C ARG A 11 9.40 -12.60 -14.20
N PRO A 12 9.51 -11.34 -14.65
CA PRO A 12 10.06 -10.28 -13.82
C PRO A 12 9.12 -9.96 -12.65
N LYS A 13 9.69 -9.59 -11.49
CA LYS A 13 8.91 -9.20 -10.30
C LYS A 13 8.14 -7.90 -10.51
N GLY A 14 8.74 -6.97 -11.23
CA GLY A 14 8.18 -5.66 -11.52
C GLY A 14 9.13 -4.83 -12.36
N THR A 15 8.71 -3.61 -12.65
CA THR A 15 9.53 -2.61 -13.32
C THR A 15 9.31 -1.25 -12.67
N MET A 16 10.35 -0.44 -12.73
CA MET A 16 10.33 0.92 -12.23
C MET A 16 10.70 1.86 -13.37
N ASN A 17 9.91 2.92 -13.54
CA ASN A 17 10.27 4.05 -14.35
C ASN A 17 10.10 5.33 -13.52
N SER A 18 10.39 6.47 -14.13
CA SER A 18 10.31 7.77 -13.46
C SER A 18 8.91 8.16 -12.97
N LEU A 19 7.85 7.57 -13.52
CA LEU A 19 6.46 7.93 -13.16
C LEU A 19 5.84 6.99 -12.13
N ALA A 20 6.21 5.71 -12.14
CA ALA A 20 5.63 4.72 -11.25
C ALA A 20 6.52 3.49 -11.08
N THR A 21 6.37 2.87 -9.92
CA THR A 21 6.81 1.51 -9.65
C THR A 21 5.61 0.57 -9.79
N ASN A 22 5.71 -0.42 -10.67
CA ASN A 22 4.65 -1.40 -10.90
C ASN A 22 5.19 -2.83 -10.76
N PHE A 23 4.53 -3.65 -9.97
CA PHE A 23 5.07 -4.93 -9.55
C PHE A 23 3.97 -5.93 -9.17
N PHE A 24 4.35 -7.22 -9.19
CA PHE A 24 3.50 -8.31 -8.79
C PHE A 24 3.72 -8.65 -7.32
N HIS A 25 2.67 -8.59 -6.53
CA HIS A 25 2.63 -9.11 -5.17
C HIS A 25 1.33 -9.84 -4.92
N LEU A 26 1.31 -10.63 -3.84
CA LEU A 26 0.12 -11.37 -3.45
C LEU A 26 -0.97 -10.41 -2.98
N ARG A 27 -2.16 -10.56 -3.56
CA ARG A 27 -3.38 -9.81 -3.20
C ARG A 27 -4.53 -10.76 -2.93
N ASN A 28 -5.42 -10.42 -2.00
CA ASN A 28 -6.65 -11.17 -1.82
C ASN A 28 -7.58 -10.88 -3.02
N PRO A 29 -7.93 -11.88 -3.84
CA PRO A 29 -8.79 -11.68 -5.01
C PRO A 29 -10.17 -11.13 -4.66
N ILE A 30 -10.73 -11.51 -3.50
CA ILE A 30 -12.02 -11.02 -3.04
C ILE A 30 -11.95 -9.53 -2.71
N THR A 31 -10.84 -9.07 -2.11
CA THR A 31 -10.64 -7.65 -1.82
C THR A 31 -10.53 -6.83 -3.10
N MET A 32 -9.86 -7.35 -4.14
CA MET A 32 -9.79 -6.67 -5.45
C MET A 32 -11.18 -6.59 -6.12
N ALA A 33 -11.95 -7.68 -6.04
CA ALA A 33 -13.33 -7.72 -6.52
C ALA A 33 -14.22 -6.72 -5.77
N TRP A 34 -14.06 -6.62 -4.43
CA TRP A 34 -14.76 -5.65 -3.61
C TRP A 34 -14.46 -4.21 -4.03
N TRP A 35 -13.21 -3.86 -4.29
CA TRP A 35 -12.89 -2.50 -4.72
C TRP A 35 -13.50 -2.16 -6.08
N SER A 36 -13.54 -3.12 -7.01
CA SER A 36 -14.29 -2.95 -8.27
C SER A 36 -15.81 -2.89 -8.08
N ALA A 37 -16.35 -3.52 -7.02
CA ALA A 37 -17.77 -3.40 -6.66
C ALA A 37 -18.08 -2.05 -5.99
N ALA A 38 -17.18 -1.53 -5.18
CA ALA A 38 -17.32 -0.22 -4.56
C ALA A 38 -17.24 0.92 -5.59
N TYR A 39 -16.37 0.75 -6.60
CA TYR A 39 -16.28 1.64 -7.75
C TYR A 39 -15.53 0.92 -8.90
N PRO A 40 -16.20 0.64 -10.04
CA PRO A 40 -15.54 0.01 -11.19
C PRO A 40 -14.27 0.75 -11.60
N GLY A 41 -13.17 -0.01 -11.68
CA GLY A 41 -11.83 0.51 -12.00
C GLY A 41 -10.84 0.46 -10.84
N PHE A 42 -11.29 0.58 -9.58
CA PHE A 42 -10.38 0.57 -8.43
C PHE A 42 -9.63 -0.75 -8.25
N GLY A 43 -10.27 -1.90 -8.48
CA GLY A 43 -9.56 -3.19 -8.45
C GLY A 43 -8.41 -3.25 -9.48
N HIS A 44 -8.65 -2.75 -10.69
CA HIS A 44 -7.63 -2.69 -11.75
C HIS A 44 -6.50 -1.72 -11.44
N ILE A 45 -6.82 -0.52 -10.96
CA ILE A 45 -5.81 0.48 -10.58
C ILE A 45 -4.94 -0.07 -9.45
N SER A 46 -5.54 -0.75 -8.46
CA SER A 46 -4.80 -1.32 -7.33
C SER A 46 -3.74 -2.32 -7.79
N MET A 47 -4.08 -3.13 -8.81
CA MET A 47 -3.19 -4.12 -9.41
C MET A 47 -2.18 -3.53 -10.41
N GLY A 48 -2.20 -2.22 -10.64
CA GLY A 48 -1.30 -1.56 -11.59
C GLY A 48 -1.74 -1.63 -13.06
N ASN A 49 -2.97 -2.08 -13.33
CA ASN A 49 -3.57 -2.04 -14.67
C ASN A 49 -4.24 -0.68 -14.91
N TYR A 50 -3.41 0.37 -15.03
CA TYR A 50 -3.87 1.76 -15.02
C TYR A 50 -4.83 2.11 -16.15
N ILE A 51 -4.55 1.71 -17.39
CA ILE A 51 -5.40 2.06 -18.55
C ILE A 51 -6.81 1.51 -18.37
N SER A 52 -6.95 0.21 -18.11
CA SER A 52 -8.24 -0.43 -17.88
C SER A 52 -8.95 0.16 -16.67
N GLY A 53 -8.21 0.42 -15.59
CA GLY A 53 -8.75 1.00 -14.38
C GLY A 53 -9.29 2.42 -14.56
N PHE A 54 -8.54 3.30 -15.23
CA PHE A 54 -8.98 4.67 -15.51
C PHE A 54 -10.17 4.72 -16.46
N LEU A 55 -10.20 3.86 -17.48
CA LEU A 55 -11.34 3.75 -18.40
C LEU A 55 -12.61 3.28 -17.68
N LEU A 56 -12.51 2.25 -16.84
CA LEU A 56 -13.64 1.76 -16.05
C LEU A 56 -14.11 2.81 -15.02
N PHE A 57 -13.19 3.56 -14.42
CA PHE A 57 -13.53 4.65 -13.51
C PHE A 57 -14.34 5.74 -14.22
N PHE A 58 -13.88 6.17 -15.41
CA PHE A 58 -14.57 7.19 -16.19
C PHE A 58 -15.93 6.70 -16.68
N TRP A 59 -16.00 5.43 -17.09
CA TRP A 59 -17.24 4.80 -17.47
C TRP A 59 -18.23 4.76 -16.29
N GLU A 60 -17.79 4.38 -15.09
CA GLU A 60 -18.62 4.39 -13.87
C GLU A 60 -19.18 5.79 -13.61
N MET A 61 -18.32 6.81 -13.58
CA MET A 61 -18.73 8.19 -13.35
C MET A 61 -19.83 8.63 -14.33
N THR A 62 -19.64 8.32 -15.61
CA THR A 62 -20.56 8.71 -16.68
C THR A 62 -21.89 7.97 -16.56
N VAL A 63 -21.86 6.64 -16.48
CA VAL A 63 -23.08 5.81 -16.48
C VAL A 63 -23.86 5.96 -15.18
N ASN A 64 -23.19 6.09 -14.04
CA ASN A 64 -23.84 6.32 -12.74
C ASN A 64 -24.59 7.66 -12.74
N THR A 65 -23.95 8.73 -13.21
CA THR A 65 -24.56 10.08 -13.29
C THR A 65 -25.74 10.12 -14.26
N GLN A 66 -25.60 9.52 -15.45
CA GLN A 66 -26.69 9.45 -16.43
C GLN A 66 -27.82 8.51 -16.01
N GLY A 67 -27.50 7.47 -15.24
CA GLY A 67 -28.43 6.50 -14.68
C GLY A 67 -29.12 6.95 -13.40
N LYS A 68 -28.62 8.00 -12.74
CA LYS A 68 -29.00 8.43 -11.37
C LYS A 68 -28.85 7.31 -10.35
N VAL A 69 -27.83 6.46 -10.51
CA VAL A 69 -27.65 5.24 -9.70
C VAL A 69 -27.40 5.60 -8.23
N ASN A 70 -26.48 6.52 -7.94
CA ASN A 70 -26.22 6.98 -6.57
C ASN A 70 -27.46 7.52 -5.86
N LEU A 71 -28.27 8.31 -6.57
CA LEU A 71 -29.48 8.92 -6.02
C LEU A 71 -30.57 7.86 -5.78
N ALA A 72 -30.69 6.89 -6.69
CA ALA A 72 -31.56 5.74 -6.53
C ALA A 72 -31.18 4.88 -5.31
N ILE A 73 -29.88 4.67 -5.08
CA ILE A 73 -29.34 3.99 -3.89
C ILE A 73 -29.73 4.78 -2.64
N LEU A 74 -29.49 6.10 -2.61
CA LEU A 74 -29.87 6.96 -1.49
C LEU A 74 -31.37 6.83 -1.17
N TYR A 75 -32.24 6.97 -2.16
CA TYR A 75 -33.69 6.85 -1.97
C TYR A 75 -34.12 5.45 -1.52
N SER A 76 -33.52 4.40 -2.08
CA SER A 76 -33.82 3.02 -1.69
C SER A 76 -33.47 2.74 -0.23
N PHE A 77 -32.28 3.14 0.23
CA PHE A 77 -31.83 2.93 1.62
C PHE A 77 -32.45 3.88 2.65
N THR A 78 -33.15 4.91 2.18
CA THR A 78 -33.95 5.82 3.02
C THR A 78 -35.45 5.49 2.96
N GLY A 79 -35.84 4.38 2.33
CA GLY A 79 -37.24 3.90 2.28
C GLY A 79 -38.13 4.62 1.26
N ARG A 80 -37.58 5.51 0.44
CA ARG A 80 -38.29 6.31 -0.57
C ARG A 80 -38.30 5.61 -1.93
N PHE A 81 -38.86 4.40 -1.97
CA PHE A 81 -38.79 3.54 -3.15
C PHE A 81 -39.48 4.11 -4.39
N ASP A 82 -40.55 4.88 -4.23
CA ASP A 82 -41.25 5.48 -5.37
C ASP A 82 -40.38 6.52 -6.07
N MET A 83 -39.71 7.39 -5.30
CA MET A 83 -38.74 8.34 -5.85
C MET A 83 -37.54 7.64 -6.50
N ALA A 84 -37.09 6.51 -5.93
CA ALA A 84 -36.01 5.72 -6.54
C ALA A 84 -36.41 5.19 -7.91
N LYS A 85 -37.64 4.70 -8.08
CA LYS A 85 -38.14 4.19 -9.37
C LYS A 85 -38.34 5.30 -10.39
N GLU A 86 -38.79 6.48 -9.96
CA GLU A 86 -39.05 7.61 -10.85
C GLU A 86 -37.77 8.26 -11.38
N ILE A 87 -36.72 8.36 -10.54
CA ILE A 87 -35.50 9.09 -10.90
C ILE A 87 -34.51 8.26 -11.74
N VAL A 88 -34.57 6.94 -11.64
CA VAL A 88 -33.65 6.03 -12.34
C VAL A 88 -33.89 6.07 -13.84
N ASN A 89 -32.81 6.19 -14.60
CA ASN A 89 -32.87 5.98 -16.04
C ASN A 89 -32.59 4.51 -16.40
N ASN A 90 -33.66 3.78 -16.73
CA ASN A 90 -33.58 2.34 -17.04
C ASN A 90 -32.63 2.00 -18.20
N ARG A 91 -32.46 2.88 -19.20
CA ARG A 91 -31.55 2.61 -20.33
C ARG A 91 -30.10 2.54 -19.89
N TRP A 92 -29.70 3.49 -19.04
CA TRP A 92 -28.35 3.53 -18.46
C TRP A 92 -28.18 2.48 -17.38
N LEU A 93 -29.19 2.20 -16.56
CA LEU A 93 -29.13 1.19 -15.50
C LEU A 93 -28.92 -0.24 -16.06
N LEU A 94 -29.60 -0.60 -17.14
CA LEU A 94 -29.42 -1.93 -17.75
C LEU A 94 -28.01 -2.09 -18.34
N LEU A 95 -27.46 -1.03 -18.94
CA LEU A 95 -26.06 -1.00 -19.38
C LEU A 95 -25.10 -1.11 -18.18
N TYR A 96 -25.42 -0.41 -17.09
CA TYR A 96 -24.61 -0.36 -15.88
C TYR A 96 -24.31 -1.76 -15.33
N VAL A 97 -25.34 -2.58 -15.15
CA VAL A 97 -25.22 -3.90 -14.51
C VAL A 97 -24.24 -4.82 -15.25
N LEU A 98 -24.21 -4.77 -16.58
CA LEU A 98 -23.36 -5.66 -17.40
C LEU A 98 -21.87 -5.37 -17.19
N VAL A 99 -21.47 -4.11 -17.33
CA VAL A 99 -20.07 -3.71 -17.17
C VAL A 99 -19.65 -3.74 -15.70
N TYR A 100 -20.57 -3.44 -14.78
CA TYR A 100 -20.35 -3.55 -13.34
C TYR A 100 -19.98 -4.99 -12.93
N ILE A 101 -20.76 -5.99 -13.36
CA ILE A 101 -20.46 -7.41 -13.10
C ILE A 101 -19.12 -7.82 -13.76
N PHE A 102 -18.89 -7.37 -15.00
CA PHE A 102 -17.64 -7.63 -15.70
C PHE A 102 -16.43 -7.08 -14.94
N ALA A 103 -16.48 -5.83 -14.46
CA ALA A 103 -15.37 -5.22 -13.73
C ALA A 103 -15.02 -5.99 -12.45
N ILE A 104 -16.04 -6.43 -11.70
CA ILE A 104 -15.85 -7.26 -10.49
C ILE A 104 -15.20 -8.59 -10.85
N TRP A 105 -15.76 -9.32 -11.83
CA TRP A 105 -15.24 -10.61 -12.24
C TRP A 105 -13.82 -10.52 -12.81
N ASP A 106 -13.56 -9.55 -13.69
CA ASP A 106 -12.25 -9.38 -14.34
C ASP A 106 -11.18 -9.03 -13.32
N SER A 107 -11.48 -8.15 -12.35
CA SER A 107 -10.53 -7.82 -11.28
C SER A 107 -10.20 -9.01 -10.38
N TYR A 108 -11.18 -9.86 -10.05
CA TYR A 108 -10.96 -11.11 -9.32
C TYR A 108 -10.05 -12.06 -10.10
N ARG A 109 -10.33 -12.27 -11.39
CA ARG A 109 -9.57 -13.17 -12.25
C ARG A 109 -8.13 -12.68 -12.48
N LEU A 110 -7.94 -11.39 -12.68
CA LEU A 110 -6.62 -10.77 -12.79
C LEU A 110 -5.81 -10.91 -11.51
N ALA A 111 -6.43 -10.74 -10.33
CA ALA A 111 -5.74 -10.93 -9.05
C ALA A 111 -5.18 -12.35 -8.92
N LEU A 112 -5.95 -13.38 -9.30
CA LEU A 112 -5.46 -14.77 -9.32
C LEU A 112 -4.26 -14.96 -10.26
N GLN A 113 -4.35 -14.40 -11.47
CA GLN A 113 -3.27 -14.48 -12.45
C GLN A 113 -1.99 -13.78 -11.95
N PHE A 114 -2.12 -12.59 -11.37
CA PHE A 114 -0.99 -11.81 -10.86
C PHE A 114 -0.37 -12.45 -9.62
N ASN A 115 -1.16 -13.10 -8.77
CA ASN A 115 -0.65 -13.89 -7.66
C ASN A 115 0.24 -15.05 -8.14
N GLN A 116 -0.16 -15.74 -9.21
CA GLN A 116 0.68 -16.81 -9.80
C GLN A 116 2.01 -16.24 -10.31
N LEU A 117 2.00 -15.08 -10.98
CA LEU A 117 3.22 -14.41 -11.43
C LEU A 117 4.10 -13.95 -10.26
N ALA A 118 3.50 -13.40 -9.20
CA ALA A 118 4.22 -13.00 -8.00
C ALA A 118 4.96 -14.18 -7.34
N ILE A 119 4.28 -15.33 -7.20
CA ILE A 119 4.87 -16.56 -6.64
C ILE A 119 6.04 -17.05 -7.50
N LEU A 120 5.89 -17.04 -8.83
CA LEU A 120 6.95 -17.48 -9.73
C LEU A 120 8.17 -16.55 -9.68
N ALA A 121 7.94 -15.23 -9.65
CA ALA A 121 9.02 -14.24 -9.52
C ALA A 121 9.76 -14.39 -8.19
N ASP A 122 9.04 -14.53 -7.07
CA ASP A 122 9.64 -14.70 -5.74
C ASP A 122 10.46 -16.00 -5.64
N ARG A 123 10.05 -17.08 -6.31
CA ARG A 123 10.80 -18.36 -6.34
C ARG A 123 12.07 -18.30 -7.18
N ASN A 124 12.08 -17.46 -8.20
CA ASN A 124 13.24 -17.23 -9.03
C ASN A 124 14.18 -16.17 -8.42
N GLU A 125 13.90 -15.70 -7.20
CA GLU A 125 14.64 -14.65 -6.50
C GLU A 125 14.79 -13.37 -7.33
N GLU A 126 13.80 -13.09 -8.17
CA GLU A 126 13.78 -11.92 -9.04
C GLU A 126 13.55 -10.64 -8.22
N THR A 127 14.42 -9.65 -8.43
CA THR A 127 14.34 -8.33 -7.80
C THR A 127 13.91 -7.25 -8.81
N ILE A 128 13.79 -6.01 -8.33
CA ILE A 128 13.56 -4.84 -9.18
C ILE A 128 14.78 -3.93 -9.14
N GLN A 129 14.95 -3.09 -10.16
CA GLN A 129 15.98 -2.05 -10.11
C GLN A 129 15.59 -1.00 -9.05
N PRO A 130 16.50 -0.65 -8.12
CA PRO A 130 16.17 0.20 -6.97
C PRO A 130 16.08 1.69 -7.31
N VAL A 131 16.67 2.14 -8.43
CA VAL A 131 16.68 3.56 -8.82
C VAL A 131 16.41 3.71 -10.32
N SER A 132 15.57 4.68 -10.69
CA SER A 132 15.28 5.09 -12.05
C SER A 132 15.30 6.61 -12.13
N VAL A 133 16.29 7.15 -12.83
CA VAL A 133 16.49 8.59 -13.02
C VAL A 133 16.17 8.94 -14.47
N SER A 134 15.31 9.93 -14.69
CA SER A 134 15.14 10.57 -15.99
C SER A 134 15.21 12.09 -15.86
N PHE A 135 15.14 12.78 -17.00
CA PHE A 135 15.02 14.24 -17.06
C PHE A 135 13.74 14.76 -16.37
N VAL A 136 12.69 13.94 -16.26
CA VAL A 136 11.39 14.36 -15.72
C VAL A 136 11.32 14.17 -14.22
N GLU A 137 11.76 13.01 -13.71
CA GLU A 137 11.53 12.63 -12.31
C GLU A 137 12.56 11.58 -11.85
N ILE A 138 12.82 11.58 -10.55
CA ILE A 138 13.68 10.61 -9.86
C ILE A 138 12.78 9.66 -9.07
N ASN A 139 12.79 8.38 -9.44
CA ASN A 139 12.10 7.35 -8.67
C ASN A 139 13.13 6.44 -8.00
N ALA A 140 13.15 6.45 -6.68
CA ALA A 140 13.98 5.59 -5.86
C ALA A 140 13.10 4.74 -4.96
N LEU A 141 13.41 3.45 -4.92
CA LEU A 141 12.86 2.50 -3.99
C LEU A 141 13.43 2.81 -2.61
N ASP A 142 12.56 3.10 -1.66
CA ASP A 142 12.94 3.51 -0.31
C ASP A 142 11.90 3.02 0.70
N GLN A 143 12.32 2.86 1.95
CA GLN A 143 11.45 2.45 3.03
C GLN A 143 10.62 3.64 3.52
N ARG A 144 9.30 3.52 3.43
CA ARG A 144 8.36 4.62 3.72
C ARG A 144 7.37 4.22 4.81
N SER A 145 6.87 5.20 5.56
CA SER A 145 5.88 4.95 6.61
C SER A 145 4.48 4.80 6.00
N PRO A 146 3.81 3.65 6.13
CA PRO A 146 2.44 3.47 5.63
C PRO A 146 1.45 4.44 6.30
N TRP A 147 1.69 4.78 7.56
CA TRP A 147 0.84 5.70 8.34
C TRP A 147 0.94 7.14 7.85
N CYS A 148 2.14 7.59 7.46
CA CYS A 148 2.30 8.90 6.83
C CYS A 148 1.54 8.95 5.51
N ALA A 149 1.61 7.88 4.72
CA ALA A 149 0.89 7.78 3.45
C ALA A 149 -0.63 7.84 3.65
N VAL A 150 -1.16 7.12 4.64
CA VAL A 150 -2.58 7.17 5.02
C VAL A 150 -3.00 8.56 5.51
N ALA A 151 -2.20 9.21 6.36
CA ALA A 151 -2.51 10.53 6.88
C ALA A 151 -2.70 11.56 5.76
N TRP A 152 -1.79 11.58 4.78
CA TRP A 152 -1.92 12.45 3.60
C TRP A 152 -3.14 12.13 2.75
N THR A 153 -3.48 10.85 2.59
CA THR A 153 -4.68 10.43 1.86
C THR A 153 -5.99 10.79 2.57
N ILE A 154 -6.04 10.76 3.90
CA ILE A 154 -7.22 11.21 4.66
C ILE A 154 -7.46 12.71 4.46
N LEU A 155 -6.39 13.51 4.38
CA LEU A 155 -6.50 14.94 4.11
C LEU A 155 -6.99 15.22 2.69
N ALA A 156 -6.34 14.61 1.70
CA ALA A 156 -6.78 14.68 0.31
C ALA A 156 -6.44 13.36 -0.42
N PRO A 157 -7.44 12.60 -0.87
CA PRO A 157 -7.24 11.39 -1.63
C PRO A 157 -6.26 11.59 -2.80
N GLY A 158 -5.26 10.71 -2.88
CA GLY A 158 -4.21 10.71 -3.90
C GLY A 158 -2.90 11.39 -3.49
N LEU A 159 -2.84 12.21 -2.43
CA LEU A 159 -1.57 12.73 -1.92
C LEU A 159 -0.66 11.62 -1.39
N GLY A 160 -1.22 10.62 -0.71
CA GLY A 160 -0.45 9.47 -0.26
C GLY A 160 0.14 8.65 -1.42
N HIS A 161 -0.56 8.57 -2.56
CA HIS A 161 -0.04 7.91 -3.76
C HIS A 161 1.18 8.64 -4.34
N ILE A 162 1.16 9.98 -4.35
CA ILE A 162 2.31 10.80 -4.73
C ILE A 162 3.46 10.55 -3.75
N TYR A 163 3.19 10.52 -2.45
CA TYR A 163 4.19 10.16 -1.43
C TYR A 163 4.83 8.79 -1.68
N THR A 164 4.09 7.83 -2.25
CA THR A 164 4.62 6.50 -2.67
C THR A 164 5.20 6.46 -4.10
N HIS A 165 5.39 7.60 -4.77
CA HIS A 165 5.83 7.68 -6.17
C HIS A 165 4.93 6.91 -7.17
N ARG A 166 3.63 6.76 -6.89
CA ARG A 166 2.62 6.30 -7.85
C ARG A 166 1.92 7.52 -8.49
N ILE A 167 2.70 8.30 -9.22
CA ILE A 167 2.31 9.62 -9.73
C ILE A 167 1.02 9.58 -10.58
N PRO A 168 0.86 8.67 -11.58
CA PRO A 168 -0.35 8.62 -12.40
C PRO A 168 -1.62 8.41 -11.57
N THR A 169 -1.59 7.46 -10.63
CA THR A 169 -2.73 7.18 -9.75
C THR A 169 -3.00 8.34 -8.80
N GLY A 170 -1.96 8.95 -8.23
CA GLY A 170 -2.11 10.09 -7.32
C GLY A 170 -2.79 11.29 -7.97
N PHE A 171 -2.29 11.74 -9.12
CA PHE A 171 -2.94 12.83 -9.85
C PHE A 171 -4.34 12.49 -10.32
N PHE A 172 -4.55 11.27 -10.81
CA PHE A 172 -5.88 10.82 -11.24
C PHE A 172 -6.91 10.91 -10.10
N ILE A 173 -6.57 10.39 -8.91
CA ILE A 173 -7.46 10.44 -7.74
C ILE A 173 -7.65 11.88 -7.26
N ILE A 174 -6.59 12.70 -7.19
CA ILE A 174 -6.70 14.11 -6.78
C ILE A 174 -7.63 14.88 -7.70
N ILE A 175 -7.45 14.76 -9.01
CA ILE A 175 -8.29 15.46 -10.01
C ILE A 175 -9.75 15.09 -9.83
N TRP A 176 -10.06 13.80 -9.76
CA TRP A 176 -11.45 13.37 -9.64
C TRP A 176 -12.05 13.64 -8.27
N TRP A 177 -11.26 13.55 -7.20
CA TRP A 177 -11.71 13.99 -5.88
C TRP A 177 -12.03 15.48 -5.86
N MET A 178 -11.23 16.34 -6.49
CA MET A 178 -11.54 17.77 -6.63
C MET A 178 -12.81 18.00 -7.44
N VAL A 179 -12.99 17.30 -8.56
CA VAL A 179 -14.22 17.38 -9.37
C VAL A 179 -15.44 17.02 -8.53
N ILE A 180 -15.40 15.90 -7.82
CA ILE A 180 -16.51 15.43 -6.99
C ILE A 180 -16.74 16.37 -5.81
N ALA A 181 -15.69 16.83 -5.14
CA ALA A 181 -15.79 17.79 -4.04
C ALA A 181 -16.40 19.12 -4.50
N TYR A 182 -16.07 19.57 -5.71
CA TYR A 182 -16.63 20.79 -6.30
C TYR A 182 -18.12 20.62 -6.62
N PHE A 183 -18.49 19.59 -7.39
CA PHE A 183 -19.89 19.37 -7.79
C PHE A 183 -20.80 18.94 -6.64
N SER A 184 -20.25 18.33 -5.58
CA SER A 184 -21.01 18.02 -4.37
C SER A 184 -21.19 19.22 -3.43
N PHE A 185 -20.55 20.36 -3.70
CA PHE A 185 -20.43 21.47 -2.74
C PHE A 185 -19.84 21.03 -1.38
N LEU A 186 -18.92 20.05 -1.40
CA LEU A 186 -18.36 19.42 -0.21
C LEU A 186 -17.81 20.44 0.78
N PHE A 187 -16.90 21.31 0.32
CA PHE A 187 -16.22 22.26 1.22
C PHE A 187 -17.16 23.32 1.78
N GLN A 188 -18.18 23.73 1.03
CA GLN A 188 -19.19 24.65 1.54
C GLN A 188 -20.07 23.97 2.59
N SER A 189 -20.46 22.71 2.37
CA SER A 189 -21.18 21.91 3.37
C SER A 189 -20.33 21.65 4.63
N VAL A 190 -19.02 21.41 4.47
CA VAL A 190 -18.06 21.32 5.59
C VAL A 190 -18.01 22.64 6.37
N GLN A 191 -17.93 23.79 5.68
CA GLN A 191 -17.93 25.09 6.32
C GLN A 191 -19.20 25.33 7.14
N TYR A 192 -20.39 25.07 6.58
CA TYR A 192 -21.65 25.19 7.32
C TYR A 192 -21.75 24.21 8.49
N SER A 193 -21.30 22.97 8.31
CA SER A 193 -21.24 21.98 9.39
C SER A 193 -20.31 22.42 10.52
N ALA A 194 -19.16 23.03 10.21
CA ALA A 194 -18.22 23.57 11.19
C ALA A 194 -18.78 24.77 11.98
N LEU A 195 -19.65 25.57 11.35
CA LEU A 195 -20.36 26.68 11.98
C LEU A 195 -21.61 26.24 12.76
N GLY A 196 -21.95 24.94 12.76
CA GLY A 196 -23.17 24.41 13.38
C GLY A 196 -24.46 24.66 12.58
N LEU A 197 -24.35 25.14 11.34
CA LEU A 197 -25.47 25.43 10.43
C LEU A 197 -25.85 24.18 9.63
N PHE A 198 -26.27 23.12 10.31
CA PHE A 198 -26.46 21.80 9.69
C PHE A 198 -27.59 21.74 8.66
N GLU A 199 -28.65 22.54 8.81
CA GLU A 199 -29.73 22.60 7.81
C GLU A 199 -29.24 23.20 6.49
N GLU A 200 -28.45 24.28 6.54
CA GLU A 200 -27.84 24.86 5.33
C GLU A 200 -26.85 23.88 4.69
N ALA A 201 -26.06 23.17 5.52
CA ALA A 201 -25.14 22.14 5.04
C ALA A 201 -25.85 21.00 4.28
N LYS A 202 -27.06 20.62 4.73
CA LYS A 202 -27.89 19.58 4.09
C LYS A 202 -28.54 20.05 2.80
N VAL A 203 -28.99 21.30 2.75
CA VAL A 203 -29.68 21.85 1.58
C VAL A 203 -28.72 22.08 0.42
N ILE A 204 -27.49 22.52 0.70
CA ILE A 204 -26.55 22.89 -0.36
C ILE A 204 -25.80 21.71 -0.99
N VAL A 205 -25.59 20.65 -0.21
CA VAL A 205 -24.74 19.53 -0.63
C VAL A 205 -25.50 18.68 -1.65
N ASP A 206 -24.88 18.44 -2.80
CA ASP A 206 -25.50 17.61 -3.83
C ASP A 206 -25.33 16.12 -3.48
N PRO A 207 -26.44 15.37 -3.25
CA PRO A 207 -26.38 13.98 -2.81
C PRO A 207 -25.83 13.03 -3.87
N GLU A 208 -26.02 13.32 -5.16
CA GLU A 208 -25.59 12.44 -6.25
C GLU A 208 -24.06 12.39 -6.33
N TRP A 209 -23.42 13.55 -6.24
CA TRP A 209 -21.96 13.67 -6.25
C TRP A 209 -21.34 13.26 -4.92
N LEU A 210 -21.94 13.63 -3.78
CA LEU A 210 -21.40 13.32 -2.46
C LEU A 210 -21.27 11.80 -2.24
N MET A 211 -22.19 11.03 -2.80
CA MET A 211 -22.25 9.56 -2.70
C MET A 211 -21.07 8.83 -3.38
N PHE A 212 -20.26 9.50 -4.20
CA PHE A 212 -19.01 8.92 -4.71
C PHE A 212 -17.85 8.95 -3.70
N LEU A 213 -17.88 9.84 -2.71
CA LEU A 213 -16.76 10.03 -1.78
C LEU A 213 -16.45 8.81 -0.90
N PRO A 214 -17.43 8.03 -0.37
CA PRO A 214 -17.15 6.88 0.47
C PRO A 214 -16.20 5.87 -0.17
N SER A 215 -16.44 5.51 -1.43
CA SER A 215 -15.59 4.55 -2.15
C SER A 215 -14.23 5.14 -2.50
N ILE A 216 -14.14 6.44 -2.85
CA ILE A 216 -12.87 7.11 -3.13
C ILE A 216 -11.97 7.15 -1.88
N TYR A 217 -12.50 7.59 -0.74
CA TYR A 217 -11.73 7.64 0.51
C TYR A 217 -11.33 6.23 0.95
N GLY A 218 -12.30 5.31 0.96
CA GLY A 218 -12.07 3.91 1.33
C GLY A 218 -10.96 3.26 0.52
N TYR A 219 -11.07 3.36 -0.81
CA TYR A 219 -10.09 2.80 -1.74
C TYR A 219 -8.74 3.48 -1.60
N ALA A 220 -8.68 4.81 -1.56
CA ALA A 220 -7.41 5.51 -1.51
C ALA A 220 -6.63 5.19 -0.24
N ILE A 221 -7.31 5.13 0.92
CA ILE A 221 -6.71 4.75 2.21
C ILE A 221 -6.19 3.32 2.16
N TYR A 222 -7.00 2.40 1.65
CA TYR A 222 -6.61 1.01 1.47
C TYR A 222 -5.38 0.86 0.58
N ASP A 223 -5.46 1.42 -0.63
CA ASP A 223 -4.49 1.20 -1.68
C ASP A 223 -3.13 1.80 -1.30
N VAL A 224 -3.11 3.00 -0.72
CA VAL A 224 -1.84 3.61 -0.29
C VAL A 224 -1.20 2.80 0.83
N TYR A 225 -1.98 2.31 1.81
CA TYR A 225 -1.44 1.53 2.92
C TYR A 225 -0.82 0.24 2.41
N VAL A 226 -1.57 -0.54 1.64
CA VAL A 226 -1.13 -1.85 1.13
C VAL A 226 0.09 -1.69 0.23
N ASN A 227 0.05 -0.76 -0.73
CA ASN A 227 1.21 -0.59 -1.62
C ASN A 227 2.44 -0.06 -0.86
N THR A 228 2.30 0.80 0.15
CA THR A 228 3.46 1.25 0.94
C THR A 228 4.13 0.09 1.67
N VAL A 229 3.34 -0.78 2.30
CA VAL A 229 3.87 -1.98 2.97
C VAL A 229 4.58 -2.89 1.97
N GLU A 230 4.01 -3.06 0.78
CA GLU A 230 4.60 -3.92 -0.25
C GLU A 230 5.84 -3.29 -0.92
N PHE A 231 5.90 -1.98 -1.07
CA PHE A 231 7.11 -1.28 -1.49
C PHE A 231 8.24 -1.50 -0.49
N ASN A 232 7.97 -1.40 0.81
CA ASN A 232 8.97 -1.69 1.84
C ASN A 232 9.47 -3.14 1.77
N ARG A 233 8.55 -4.10 1.59
CA ARG A 233 8.93 -5.52 1.42
C ARG A 233 9.81 -5.75 0.19
N ILE A 234 9.59 -5.01 -0.89
CA ILE A 234 10.43 -5.13 -2.09
C ILE A 234 11.78 -4.48 -1.88
N PHE A 235 11.82 -3.34 -1.20
CA PHE A 235 13.07 -2.71 -0.76
C PHE A 235 13.91 -3.68 0.09
N GLU A 236 13.31 -4.29 1.11
CA GLU A 236 13.96 -5.29 1.96
C GLU A 236 14.52 -6.48 1.15
N LYS A 237 13.71 -7.02 0.21
CA LYS A 237 14.13 -8.14 -0.66
C LYS A 237 15.28 -7.77 -1.59
N GLU A 238 15.22 -6.58 -2.20
CA GLU A 238 16.23 -6.08 -3.11
C GLU A 238 17.55 -5.86 -2.35
N GLN A 239 17.51 -5.16 -1.21
CA GLN A 239 18.68 -4.91 -0.38
C GLN A 239 19.27 -6.22 0.21
N ALA A 240 18.42 -7.17 0.61
CA ALA A 240 18.89 -8.49 1.06
C ALA A 240 19.63 -9.24 -0.06
N SER A 241 19.14 -9.17 -1.31
CA SER A 241 19.82 -9.76 -2.47
C SER A 241 21.16 -9.07 -2.77
N PHE A 242 21.19 -7.73 -2.64
CA PHE A 242 22.42 -6.95 -2.76
C PHE A 242 23.47 -7.37 -1.71
N PHE A 243 23.10 -7.51 -0.44
CA PHE A 243 24.03 -7.94 0.62
C PHE A 243 24.52 -9.37 0.43
N LYS A 244 23.64 -10.31 0.03
CA LYS A 244 24.04 -11.69 -0.26
C LYS A 244 25.05 -11.78 -1.40
N SER A 245 24.90 -10.97 -2.44
CA SER A 245 25.78 -11.00 -3.60
C SER A 245 27.12 -10.30 -3.38
N ASN A 246 27.15 -9.21 -2.60
CA ASN A 246 28.36 -8.37 -2.47
C ASN A 246 29.10 -8.52 -1.12
N TYR A 247 28.40 -8.89 -0.05
CA TYR A 247 28.91 -8.87 1.33
C TYR A 247 28.77 -10.20 2.06
N GLN A 248 28.67 -11.32 1.34
CA GLN A 248 28.73 -12.68 1.88
C GLN A 248 29.78 -13.53 1.16
N SER A 249 30.95 -12.95 0.91
CA SER A 249 32.03 -13.67 0.24
C SER A 249 32.54 -14.84 1.10
N SER A 250 32.94 -15.94 0.46
CA SER A 250 33.55 -17.09 1.15
C SER A 250 34.90 -16.78 1.80
N ASN A 251 35.50 -15.64 1.47
CA ASN A 251 36.77 -15.18 2.03
C ASN A 251 36.61 -14.52 3.40
N PHE A 252 35.39 -14.13 3.79
CA PHE A 252 35.14 -13.56 5.10
C PHE A 252 35.36 -14.63 6.18
N LYS A 253 36.38 -14.44 7.01
CA LYS A 253 36.65 -15.33 8.15
C LYS A 253 35.66 -15.05 9.27
N MET A 254 34.70 -15.95 9.45
CA MET A 254 33.78 -15.91 10.58
C MET A 254 34.53 -15.96 11.92
N PRO A 255 33.98 -15.36 12.99
CA PRO A 255 34.62 -15.29 14.31
C PRO A 255 34.59 -16.64 15.05
N THR A 256 35.22 -17.67 14.50
CA THR A 256 35.23 -19.05 15.02
C THR A 256 36.53 -19.43 15.75
N GLU A 257 37.66 -18.77 15.47
CA GLU A 257 38.96 -19.03 16.11
C GLU A 257 39.64 -17.78 16.67
N VAL A 258 40.57 -18.01 17.60
CA VAL A 258 41.33 -17.02 18.40
C VAL A 258 42.47 -16.40 17.58
N GLU A 259 42.15 -15.79 16.44
CA GLU A 259 43.09 -14.86 15.79
C GLU A 259 42.89 -13.45 16.37
N SER A 260 43.96 -12.65 16.38
CA SER A 260 44.04 -11.26 16.89
C SER A 260 43.14 -10.24 16.16
N ALA A 261 42.15 -10.70 15.41
CA ALA A 261 41.17 -9.89 14.71
C ALA A 261 39.99 -9.56 15.64
N MET A 262 39.64 -8.29 15.72
CA MET A 262 38.51 -7.82 16.50
C MET A 262 37.25 -7.83 15.64
N TYR A 263 36.14 -8.30 16.19
CA TYR A 263 34.87 -8.34 15.48
C TYR A 263 33.85 -7.43 16.14
N ILE A 264 33.33 -6.49 15.36
CA ILE A 264 32.24 -5.60 15.77
C ILE A 264 30.99 -6.05 15.03
N THR A 265 29.93 -6.31 15.77
CA THR A 265 28.64 -6.72 15.25
C THR A 265 27.62 -5.62 15.53
N ALA A 266 26.93 -5.16 14.50
CA ALA A 266 25.84 -4.19 14.63
C ALA A 266 24.54 -4.74 14.07
N SER A 267 23.43 -4.34 14.69
CA SER A 267 22.08 -4.67 14.23
C SER A 267 21.43 -3.44 13.58
N PHE A 268 20.78 -3.67 12.44
CA PHE A 268 20.08 -2.65 11.66
C PHE A 268 18.70 -3.14 11.20
N ASP A 269 17.80 -2.20 10.90
CA ASP A 269 16.64 -2.42 10.03
C ASP A 269 17.06 -2.14 8.59
N HIS A 270 16.41 -2.78 7.62
CA HIS A 270 16.65 -2.51 6.20
C HIS A 270 16.49 -1.02 5.89
N SER A 271 17.57 -0.38 5.44
CA SER A 271 17.57 1.03 5.06
C SER A 271 18.82 1.38 4.26
N ILE A 272 18.74 2.44 3.43
CA ILE A 272 19.89 2.97 2.67
C ILE A 272 21.05 3.36 3.60
N LYS A 273 20.76 3.66 4.87
CA LYS A 273 21.76 4.04 5.87
C LYS A 273 22.80 2.96 6.13
N ILE A 274 22.44 1.67 5.99
CA ILE A 274 23.41 0.56 6.11
C ILE A 274 24.44 0.65 4.97
N GLU A 275 23.98 0.88 3.74
CA GLU A 275 24.85 1.01 2.58
C GLU A 275 25.78 2.23 2.70
N LEU A 276 25.26 3.35 3.25
CA LEU A 276 26.08 4.51 3.59
C LEU A 276 27.13 4.19 4.67
N ALA A 277 26.75 3.46 5.72
CA ALA A 277 27.67 3.04 6.78
C ALA A 277 28.80 2.15 6.21
N ILE A 278 28.45 1.18 5.37
CA ILE A 278 29.43 0.31 4.70
C ILE A 278 30.36 1.14 3.80
N SER A 279 29.81 2.07 3.02
CA SER A 279 30.62 2.95 2.17
C SER A 279 31.59 3.82 2.99
N GLU A 280 31.16 4.35 4.14
CA GLU A 280 32.06 5.10 5.03
C GLU A 280 33.15 4.21 5.65
N LEU A 281 32.83 2.97 6.03
CA LEU A 281 33.83 2.00 6.51
C LEU A 281 34.88 1.69 5.44
N GLU A 282 34.44 1.50 4.19
CA GLU A 282 35.32 1.28 3.04
C GLU A 282 36.23 2.49 2.77
N GLN A 283 35.68 3.70 2.83
CA GLN A 283 36.47 4.94 2.70
C GLN A 283 37.50 5.12 3.82
N LYS A 284 37.20 4.63 5.04
CA LYS A 284 38.12 4.67 6.18
C LYS A 284 39.11 3.49 6.22
N GLY A 285 39.17 2.69 5.16
CA GLY A 285 40.21 1.68 4.95
C GLY A 285 39.84 0.25 5.35
N ILE A 286 38.60 -0.01 5.75
CA ILE A 286 38.11 -1.38 5.96
C ILE A 286 37.79 -2.00 4.60
N THR A 287 38.45 -3.10 4.24
CA THR A 287 38.18 -3.78 2.97
C THR A 287 36.80 -4.46 3.00
N SER A 288 36.11 -4.50 1.86
CA SER A 288 34.81 -5.18 1.73
C SER A 288 34.87 -6.67 2.11
N ALA A 289 36.02 -7.33 1.93
CA ALA A 289 36.26 -8.71 2.37
C ALA A 289 36.22 -8.90 3.90
N ASN A 290 36.37 -7.81 4.66
CA ASN A 290 36.29 -7.78 6.12
C ASN A 290 34.92 -7.31 6.63
N ILE A 291 33.93 -7.16 5.73
CA ILE A 291 32.57 -6.77 6.06
C ILE A 291 31.64 -7.90 5.64
N CYS A 292 30.80 -8.36 6.56
CA CYS A 292 29.78 -9.37 6.30
C CYS A 292 28.40 -8.85 6.68
N ALA A 293 27.49 -8.77 5.71
CA ALA A 293 26.11 -8.35 5.93
C ALA A 293 25.18 -9.55 5.80
N ILE A 294 24.46 -9.85 6.88
CA ILE A 294 23.56 -11.01 6.97
C ILE A 294 22.13 -10.51 7.12
N PRO A 295 21.32 -10.49 6.05
CA PRO A 295 19.89 -10.25 6.17
C PRO A 295 19.23 -11.44 6.87
N MET A 296 18.45 -11.14 7.91
CA MET A 296 17.77 -12.08 8.78
C MET A 296 16.36 -12.31 8.27
N ASN A 297 16.08 -13.53 7.81
CA ASN A 297 14.73 -13.90 7.41
C ASN A 297 13.89 -14.24 8.65
N SER A 298 12.74 -13.59 8.80
CA SER A 298 11.71 -14.12 9.71
C SER A 298 11.30 -15.52 9.24
N PRO A 299 11.14 -16.51 10.15
CA PRO A 299 10.74 -17.86 9.77
C PRO A 299 9.36 -17.83 9.09
N GLN A 300 9.35 -17.93 7.75
CA GLN A 300 8.12 -17.97 6.99
C GLN A 300 7.43 -19.31 7.20
N LYS A 301 6.16 -19.27 7.61
CA LYS A 301 5.33 -20.47 7.72
C LYS A 301 5.07 -20.98 6.30
N HIS A 302 5.54 -22.18 5.96
CA HIS A 302 5.21 -22.81 4.68
C HIS A 302 3.69 -22.92 4.51
N MET A 303 3.10 -22.03 3.72
CA MET A 303 1.71 -22.15 3.27
C MET A 303 1.63 -23.02 2.01
N LYS A 304 0.56 -23.80 1.89
CA LYS A 304 0.31 -24.61 0.68
C LYS A 304 0.02 -23.69 -0.51
N MET A 305 0.56 -24.02 -1.68
CA MET A 305 0.49 -23.22 -2.91
C MET A 305 -0.94 -22.74 -3.24
N PHE A 306 -1.95 -23.60 -3.13
CA PHE A 306 -3.34 -23.24 -3.42
C PHE A 306 -3.94 -22.25 -2.42
N ASP A 307 -3.55 -22.34 -1.14
CA ASP A 307 -4.02 -21.41 -0.11
C ASP A 307 -3.42 -20.00 -0.33
N THR A 308 -2.16 -19.91 -0.77
CA THR A 308 -1.46 -18.65 -1.06
C THR A 308 -1.99 -17.92 -2.30
N ILE A 309 -2.50 -18.64 -3.31
CA ILE A 309 -3.07 -18.02 -4.52
C ILE A 309 -4.41 -17.32 -4.20
N HIS A 310 -5.21 -17.90 -3.29
CA HIS A 310 -6.51 -17.36 -2.90
C HIS A 310 -6.45 -16.47 -1.64
N ARG A 311 -5.36 -16.52 -0.88
CA ARG A 311 -5.12 -15.66 0.28
C ARG A 311 -3.73 -15.05 0.17
N ALA A 312 -3.68 -13.73 0.04
CA ALA A 312 -2.45 -13.00 0.33
C ALA A 312 -2.04 -13.29 1.78
N ASP A 313 -0.72 -13.42 2.01
CA ASP A 313 -0.12 -13.71 3.31
C ASP A 313 -0.93 -13.09 4.44
N GLY A 314 -1.45 -13.96 5.30
CA GLY A 314 -2.57 -13.67 6.19
C GLY A 314 -2.45 -12.31 6.87
N MET A 315 -3.41 -11.44 6.52
CA MET A 315 -3.71 -10.14 7.11
C MET A 315 -3.05 -8.91 6.45
N SER A 316 -3.57 -8.45 5.30
CA SER A 316 -3.53 -7.00 5.05
C SER A 316 -4.36 -6.34 6.15
N LEU A 317 -3.68 -5.81 7.19
CA LEU A 317 -4.26 -5.24 8.40
C LEU A 317 -5.48 -4.36 8.10
N PHE A 318 -5.44 -3.68 6.94
CA PHE A 318 -6.40 -2.71 6.48
C PHE A 318 -7.55 -3.23 5.59
N ASP A 319 -7.56 -4.49 5.13
CA ASP A 319 -8.66 -5.02 4.28
C ASP A 319 -10.04 -4.78 4.93
N LEU A 320 -10.27 -5.35 6.12
CA LEU A 320 -11.55 -5.26 6.80
C LEU A 320 -11.84 -3.84 7.33
N PRO A 321 -10.91 -3.14 8.01
CA PRO A 321 -11.15 -1.76 8.45
C PRO A 321 -11.61 -0.84 7.31
N THR A 322 -10.97 -0.91 6.15
CA THR A 322 -11.33 -0.02 5.03
C THR A 322 -12.65 -0.41 4.39
N VAL A 323 -12.95 -1.71 4.24
CA VAL A 323 -14.26 -2.19 3.78
C VAL A 323 -15.38 -1.71 4.72
N PHE A 324 -15.26 -1.99 6.02
CA PHE A 324 -16.27 -1.59 7.00
C PHE A 324 -16.39 -0.07 7.13
N GLY A 325 -15.28 0.66 7.12
CA GLY A 325 -15.27 2.11 7.11
C GLY A 325 -15.96 2.70 5.88
N THR A 326 -15.73 2.14 4.69
CA THR A 326 -16.38 2.57 3.44
C THR A 326 -17.90 2.37 3.51
N ILE A 327 -18.34 1.17 3.93
CA ILE A 327 -19.75 0.84 4.04
C ILE A 327 -20.43 1.74 5.08
N ALA A 328 -19.81 1.90 6.26
CA ALA A 328 -20.35 2.73 7.32
C ALA A 328 -20.37 4.23 6.95
N MET A 329 -19.36 4.71 6.21
CA MET A 329 -19.34 6.07 5.66
C MET A 329 -20.48 6.27 4.65
N LEU A 330 -20.71 5.30 3.75
CA LEU A 330 -21.82 5.35 2.79
C LEU A 330 -23.17 5.45 3.51
N PHE A 331 -23.43 4.59 4.50
CA PHE A 331 -24.64 4.66 5.31
C PHE A 331 -24.74 5.95 6.13
N GLY A 332 -23.62 6.42 6.69
CA GLY A 332 -23.54 7.68 7.42
C GLY A 332 -23.89 8.89 6.56
N VAL A 333 -23.42 8.92 5.32
CA VAL A 333 -23.80 9.96 4.34
C VAL A 333 -25.29 9.85 4.02
N MET A 334 -25.79 8.65 3.68
CA MET A 334 -27.19 8.45 3.29
C MET A 334 -28.19 8.85 4.38
N TRP A 335 -28.00 8.36 5.60
CA TRP A 335 -28.87 8.68 6.73
C TRP A 335 -28.58 10.06 7.34
N GLY A 336 -27.37 10.59 7.15
CA GLY A 336 -27.01 11.93 7.61
C GLY A 336 -27.83 13.04 6.95
N PHE A 337 -28.41 12.83 5.75
CA PHE A 337 -29.41 13.73 5.17
C PHE A 337 -30.71 13.83 5.99
N MET A 338 -31.04 12.82 6.80
CA MET A 338 -32.21 12.81 7.68
C MET A 338 -31.87 13.20 9.12
N TRP A 339 -30.61 13.07 9.51
CA TRP A 339 -30.15 13.36 10.87
C TRP A 339 -29.69 14.81 11.06
N THR A 340 -29.58 15.21 12.33
CA THR A 340 -29.34 16.61 12.72
C THR A 340 -27.97 17.13 12.32
N TRP A 341 -26.90 16.33 12.46
CA TRP A 341 -25.53 16.75 12.18
C TRP A 341 -25.14 16.72 10.69
N GLY A 342 -26.08 16.35 9.82
CA GLY A 342 -25.88 16.35 8.38
C GLY A 342 -25.05 15.17 7.84
N PRO A 343 -24.98 15.03 6.50
CA PRO A 343 -24.33 13.92 5.82
C PRO A 343 -22.80 13.91 5.98
N ILE A 344 -22.18 15.08 6.16
CA ILE A 344 -20.72 15.18 6.29
C ILE A 344 -20.24 14.57 7.62
N ILE A 345 -20.79 15.03 8.75
CA ILE A 345 -20.35 14.57 10.08
C ILE A 345 -20.67 13.09 10.27
N TRP A 346 -21.89 12.67 9.93
CA TRP A 346 -22.27 11.26 10.03
C TRP A 346 -21.49 10.36 9.07
N GLY A 347 -21.14 10.86 7.88
CA GLY A 347 -20.21 10.18 6.98
C GLY A 347 -18.85 9.96 7.61
N LEU A 348 -18.24 11.00 8.19
CA LEU A 348 -16.94 10.90 8.86
C LEU A 348 -16.98 9.97 10.09
N LEU A 349 -18.01 10.09 10.93
CA LEU A 349 -18.21 9.18 12.07
C LEU A 349 -18.38 7.73 11.59
N GLY A 350 -19.10 7.52 10.48
CA GLY A 350 -19.22 6.22 9.82
C GLY A 350 -17.86 5.69 9.38
N LEU A 351 -17.04 6.51 8.71
CA LEU A 351 -15.70 6.10 8.24
C LEU A 351 -14.81 5.62 9.39
N PHE A 352 -14.64 6.44 10.42
CA PHE A 352 -13.75 6.12 11.54
C PHE A 352 -14.35 5.04 12.46
N GLY A 353 -15.65 5.10 12.73
CA GLY A 353 -16.35 4.10 13.55
C GLY A 353 -16.38 2.73 12.90
N GLY A 354 -16.74 2.65 11.61
CA GLY A 354 -16.69 1.41 10.84
C GLY A 354 -15.27 0.86 10.71
N GLY A 355 -14.29 1.73 10.50
CA GLY A 355 -12.87 1.36 10.51
C GLY A 355 -12.42 0.74 11.84
N ALA A 356 -12.78 1.37 12.96
CA ALA A 356 -12.47 0.87 14.30
C ALA A 356 -13.13 -0.49 14.58
N ILE A 357 -14.38 -0.68 14.16
CA ILE A 357 -15.08 -1.97 14.28
C ILE A 357 -14.39 -3.04 13.43
N GLY A 358 -14.03 -2.73 12.19
CA GLY A 358 -13.31 -3.65 11.31
C GLY A 358 -11.95 -4.05 11.89
N PHE A 359 -11.26 -3.11 12.54
CA PHE A 359 -9.99 -3.37 13.24
C PHE A 359 -10.21 -4.26 14.48
N ALA A 360 -11.22 -3.95 15.29
CA ALA A 360 -11.57 -4.74 16.46
C ALA A 360 -11.96 -6.18 16.10
N PHE A 361 -12.76 -6.37 15.05
CA PHE A 361 -13.14 -7.70 14.55
C PHE A 361 -11.90 -8.49 14.12
N LYS A 362 -11.00 -7.86 13.38
CA LYS A 362 -9.76 -8.49 12.95
C LYS A 362 -8.82 -8.83 14.11
N TYR A 363 -8.67 -7.90 15.06
CA TYR A 363 -7.89 -8.12 16.27
C TYR A 363 -8.45 -9.27 17.11
N LEU A 364 -9.76 -9.33 17.28
CA LEU A 364 -10.44 -10.41 18.01
C LEU A 364 -10.30 -11.75 17.27
N TYR A 365 -10.51 -11.78 15.96
CA TYR A 365 -10.30 -12.97 15.13
C TYR A 365 -8.88 -13.50 15.28
N TYR A 366 -7.88 -12.61 15.20
CA TYR A 366 -6.48 -12.98 15.40
C TYR A 366 -6.23 -13.50 16.83
N ARG A 367 -6.73 -12.83 17.87
CA ARG A 367 -6.56 -13.27 19.26
C ARG A 367 -7.18 -14.66 19.52
N LEU A 368 -8.32 -14.96 18.89
CA LEU A 368 -9.03 -16.22 19.09
C LEU A 368 -8.44 -17.37 18.26
N TYR A 369 -8.04 -17.11 17.01
CA TYR A 369 -7.62 -18.16 16.07
C TYR A 369 -6.11 -18.22 15.81
N ALA A 370 -5.37 -17.14 16.00
CA ALA A 370 -3.91 -17.12 15.90
C ALA A 370 -3.25 -17.40 17.25
N GLN A 371 -3.55 -18.56 17.84
CA GLN A 371 -2.70 -19.09 18.90
C GLN A 371 -1.33 -19.44 18.31
N LYS A 372 -0.26 -18.87 18.91
CA LYS A 372 1.17 -19.11 18.63
C LYS A 372 1.86 -18.20 17.59
N GLN A 373 1.82 -16.89 17.79
CA GLN A 373 2.91 -16.03 17.30
C GLN A 373 3.61 -15.34 18.48
N PRO A 374 4.95 -15.33 18.52
CA PRO A 374 5.67 -14.52 19.50
C PRO A 374 5.35 -13.05 19.28
N LYS A 375 5.38 -12.25 20.37
CA LYS A 375 5.22 -10.81 20.29
C LYS A 375 6.27 -10.24 19.33
N ALA A 376 5.83 -9.45 18.34
CA ALA A 376 6.71 -8.66 17.49
C ALA A 376 7.38 -7.56 18.35
N GLY A 377 8.53 -7.90 18.96
CA GLY A 377 9.52 -6.88 19.33
C GLY A 377 10.19 -6.32 18.07
N LYS A 378 11.00 -5.27 18.19
CA LYS A 378 11.89 -4.84 17.10
C LYS A 378 12.77 -6.03 16.73
N VAL A 379 12.56 -6.60 15.55
CA VAL A 379 13.33 -7.74 15.05
C VAL A 379 14.52 -7.15 14.33
N THR A 380 15.74 -7.55 14.70
CA THR A 380 16.91 -7.23 13.89
C THR A 380 16.75 -7.83 12.51
N GLU A 381 16.70 -6.99 11.47
CA GLU A 381 16.51 -7.43 10.09
C GLU A 381 17.83 -7.65 9.37
N VAL A 382 18.88 -6.90 9.71
CA VAL A 382 20.23 -7.07 9.14
C VAL A 382 21.27 -7.06 10.25
N VAL A 383 22.14 -8.06 10.24
CA VAL A 383 23.33 -8.13 11.11
C VAL A 383 24.55 -7.81 10.27
N LEU A 384 25.28 -6.76 10.66
CA LEU A 384 26.54 -6.39 10.04
C LEU A 384 27.69 -6.80 10.95
N ILE A 385 28.61 -7.61 10.44
CA ILE A 385 29.81 -8.06 11.15
C ILE A 385 31.02 -7.47 10.44
N VAL A 386 31.81 -6.69 11.17
CA VAL A 386 33.01 -6.03 10.67
C VAL A 386 34.23 -6.61 11.39
N ALA A 387 35.15 -7.19 10.63
CA ALA A 387 36.46 -7.61 11.11
C ALA A 387 37.44 -6.43 10.99
N CYS A 388 38.06 -6.03 12.10
CA CYS A 388 38.97 -4.89 12.14
C CYS A 388 40.13 -5.11 13.09
N GLN A 389 41.14 -4.24 13.02
CA GLN A 389 42.22 -4.23 14.00
C GLN A 389 41.78 -3.51 15.27
N LYS A 390 42.44 -3.79 16.40
CA LYS A 390 42.13 -3.18 17.70
C LYS A 390 42.18 -1.64 17.67
N ASN A 391 43.01 -1.05 16.82
CA ASN A 391 43.14 0.40 16.68
C ASN A 391 41.95 1.03 15.93
N ASP A 392 41.30 0.26 15.06
CA ASP A 392 40.20 0.76 14.22
C ASP A 392 38.84 0.57 14.90
N ALA A 393 38.79 -0.15 16.02
CA ALA A 393 37.56 -0.56 16.68
C ALA A 393 36.66 0.62 17.07
N GLU A 394 37.23 1.65 17.70
CA GLU A 394 36.48 2.83 18.14
C GLU A 394 35.94 3.61 16.93
N MET A 395 36.70 3.67 15.84
CA MET A 395 36.25 4.28 14.58
C MET A 395 35.06 3.51 14.00
N VAL A 396 35.14 2.18 13.95
CA VAL A 396 34.05 1.32 13.42
C VAL A 396 32.79 1.48 14.27
N GLU A 397 32.90 1.45 15.61
CA GLU A 397 31.76 1.66 16.51
C GLU A 397 31.11 3.04 16.30
N GLN A 398 31.92 4.09 16.14
CA GLN A 398 31.43 5.44 15.87
C GLN A 398 30.69 5.55 14.53
N VAL A 399 31.22 4.94 13.46
CA VAL A 399 30.56 4.94 12.14
C VAL A 399 29.21 4.23 12.20
N LEU A 400 29.17 3.05 12.81
CA LEU A 400 27.96 2.24 12.94
C LEU A 400 26.91 2.95 13.81
N ALA A 401 27.33 3.59 14.90
CA ALA A 401 26.45 4.37 15.77
C ALA A 401 25.91 5.62 15.06
N GLY A 402 26.77 6.30 14.28
CA GLY A 402 26.39 7.48 13.48
C GLY A 402 25.33 7.20 12.42
N HIS A 403 25.23 5.94 11.96
CA HIS A 403 24.26 5.50 10.96
C HIS A 403 23.03 4.78 11.54
N LEU A 404 22.73 5.02 12.82
CA LEU A 404 21.52 4.53 13.51
C LEU A 404 21.44 3.00 13.67
N ALA A 405 22.57 2.34 13.92
CA ALA A 405 22.55 0.97 14.43
C ALA A 405 21.71 0.87 15.71
N PHE A 406 20.90 -0.18 15.86
CA PHE A 406 20.11 -0.37 17.09
C PHE A 406 20.94 -0.85 18.26
N SER A 407 21.90 -1.71 17.98
CA SER A 407 22.84 -2.22 18.97
C SER A 407 24.16 -2.50 18.29
N ILE A 408 25.24 -2.24 19.02
CA ILE A 408 26.60 -2.57 18.61
C ILE A 408 27.20 -3.41 19.73
N GLY A 409 27.89 -4.49 19.35
CA GLY A 409 28.57 -5.37 20.27
C GLY A 409 29.94 -5.73 19.73
N ARG A 410 30.93 -5.80 20.61
CA ARG A 410 32.30 -6.18 20.29
C ARG A 410 32.60 -7.54 20.88
N LYS A 411 33.23 -8.42 20.10
CA LYS A 411 33.82 -9.66 20.59
C LYS A 411 35.30 -9.38 20.90
N GLU A 412 35.67 -9.51 22.17
CA GLU A 412 37.05 -9.34 22.66
C GLU A 412 37.86 -10.63 22.66
#